data_AF-A0A0D3H9A6-F1
#
_entry.id   AF-A0A0D3H9A6-F1
#
_cell.length_a   1.000
_cell.length_b   1.000
_cell.length_c   1.000
_cell.angle_alpha   90.00
_cell.angle_beta   90.00
_cell.angle_gamma   90.00
#
_symmetry.space_group_name_H-M   'P 1'
#
loop_
_entity.id
_entity.type
_entity.pdbx_description
1 polymer ?
#
loop_
_entity_poly.entity_id
_entity_poly.type
_entity_poly.pdbx_seq_one_letter_code
_entity_poly.pdbx_strand_id
1 'polypeptide(L)'
;MLRDANPRELDQIVVENVLAFDEGFWVRLAARIDLCKSDDDKAWFSQLDFFFKDYEELAENVMNIVDRLVHKTDEKIEQSTDVLKAIISPVMHEGENATWPPRDPEALKLMEKEISNREKEGQLDEGFLSEVNAQLRQAKQDGDKPGLQAMLQKVLQLFASNFLQKRSYAYKGGEVIVPESFLESVIKAPENEWNKLLLDGLTVGKGNVSPEEFYAVIKKRIERVLIRTEGGSYQQRILVEYLKEIQARAEEVVKVLQGPTI
;
A
#
# COMPACT_ATOMS: atom_id res chain seq x y z
N MET A 1 14.92 11.66 -23.44
CA MET A 1 14.38 11.31 -22.11
C MET A 1 12.92 10.88 -22.20
N LEU A 2 11.93 11.75 -22.43
CA LEU A 2 10.52 11.30 -22.58
C LEU A 2 10.28 10.39 -23.80
N ARG A 3 11.00 10.63 -24.91
CA ARG A 3 10.85 9.89 -26.17
C ARG A 3 11.41 8.45 -26.12
N ASP A 4 12.26 8.17 -25.14
CA ASP A 4 12.98 6.90 -24.99
C ASP A 4 12.55 6.13 -23.74
N ALA A 5 11.66 6.72 -22.93
CA ALA A 5 11.18 6.14 -21.67
C ALA A 5 10.15 5.04 -21.93
N ASN A 6 10.23 3.94 -21.17
CA ASN A 6 9.18 2.93 -21.22
C ASN A 6 7.91 3.45 -20.51
N PRO A 7 6.71 2.90 -20.79
CA PRO A 7 5.45 3.40 -20.23
C PRO A 7 5.42 3.51 -18.69
N ARG A 8 6.14 2.65 -17.95
CA ARG A 8 6.26 2.71 -16.49
C ARG A 8 7.19 3.82 -15.99
N GLU A 9 8.22 4.14 -16.76
CA GLU A 9 9.16 5.22 -16.45
C GLU A 9 8.58 6.57 -16.87
N LEU A 10 7.73 6.59 -17.90
CA LEU A 10 7.12 7.80 -18.43
C LEU A 10 6.27 8.52 -17.38
N ASP A 11 5.40 7.78 -16.68
CA ASP A 11 4.54 8.34 -15.64
C ASP A 11 5.35 8.95 -14.50
N GLN A 12 6.40 8.25 -14.05
CA GLN A 12 7.31 8.72 -13.00
C GLN A 12 8.11 9.95 -13.46
N ILE A 13 8.67 9.93 -14.67
CA ILE A 13 9.42 11.05 -15.25
C ILE A 13 8.52 12.29 -15.39
N VAL A 14 7.27 12.11 -15.80
CA VAL A 14 6.31 13.23 -15.90
C VAL A 14 6.05 13.85 -14.52
N VAL A 15 5.78 13.03 -13.50
CA VAL A 15 5.56 13.53 -12.14
C VAL A 15 6.81 14.20 -11.56
N GLU A 16 7.98 13.58 -11.71
CA GLU A 16 9.25 14.16 -11.24
C GLU A 16 9.56 15.50 -11.92
N ASN A 17 9.30 15.64 -13.23
CA ASN A 17 9.49 16.91 -13.91
C ASN A 17 8.48 17.98 -13.45
N VAL A 18 7.23 17.62 -13.18
CA VAL A 18 6.23 18.55 -12.64
C VAL A 18 6.62 19.01 -11.23
N LEU A 19 7.08 18.09 -10.38
CA LEU A 19 7.49 18.39 -9.00
C LEU A 19 8.87 19.06 -8.89
N ALA A 20 9.70 19.00 -9.94
CA ALA A 20 11.01 19.67 -9.99
C ALA A 20 10.89 21.20 -10.13
N PHE A 21 9.71 21.71 -10.49
CA PHE A 21 9.48 23.15 -10.56
C PHE A 21 9.26 23.75 -9.18
N ASP A 22 10.02 24.81 -8.86
CA ASP A 22 9.92 25.52 -7.60
C ASP A 22 8.67 26.43 -7.53
N GLU A 23 8.27 26.81 -6.31
CA GLU A 23 7.15 27.74 -6.08
C GLU A 23 7.34 29.06 -6.86
N GLY A 24 8.59 29.54 -6.96
CA GLY A 24 8.94 30.72 -7.73
C GLY A 24 8.64 30.60 -9.23
N PHE A 25 8.78 29.41 -9.82
CA PHE A 25 8.44 29.14 -11.21
C PHE A 25 6.95 29.32 -11.45
N TRP A 26 6.11 28.76 -10.58
CA TRP A 26 4.66 28.87 -10.67
C TRP A 26 4.17 30.31 -10.46
N VAL A 27 4.75 31.02 -9.48
CA VAL A 27 4.44 32.43 -9.24
C VAL A 27 4.85 33.29 -10.44
N ARG A 28 6.01 33.02 -11.08
CA ARG A 28 6.44 33.72 -12.30
C ARG A 28 5.54 33.42 -13.49
N LEU A 29 5.06 32.18 -13.62
CA LEU A 29 4.14 31.77 -14.68
C LEU A 29 2.78 32.47 -14.52
N ALA A 30 2.20 32.44 -13.31
CA ALA A 30 0.96 33.13 -12.99
C ALA A 30 1.07 34.65 -13.18
N ALA A 31 2.15 35.26 -12.68
CA ALA A 31 2.39 36.70 -12.85
C ALA A 31 2.54 37.10 -14.33
N ARG A 32 3.10 36.24 -15.17
CA ARG A 32 3.20 36.49 -16.62
C ARG A 32 1.86 36.39 -17.32
N ILE A 33 1.02 35.41 -16.97
CA ILE A 33 -0.37 35.32 -17.45
C ILE A 33 -1.13 36.61 -17.11
N ASP A 34 -0.93 37.17 -15.91
CA ASP A 34 -1.61 38.40 -15.50
C ASP A 34 -1.04 39.68 -16.16
N LEU A 35 0.27 39.75 -16.40
CA LEU A 35 0.90 40.87 -17.12
C LEU A 35 0.58 40.89 -18.63
N CYS A 36 0.19 39.75 -19.22
CA CYS A 36 -0.24 39.62 -20.62
C CYS A 36 -1.61 40.28 -20.93
N LYS A 37 -2.35 40.75 -19.91
CA LYS A 37 -3.68 41.37 -20.06
C LYS A 37 -3.65 42.89 -20.28
N SER A 38 -2.48 43.53 -20.27
CA SER A 38 -2.35 44.99 -20.44
C SER A 38 -2.49 45.40 -21.92
N ASP A 39 -3.60 46.05 -22.26
CA ASP A 39 -3.91 46.54 -23.61
C ASP A 39 -2.95 47.64 -24.13
N ASP A 40 -2.12 48.23 -23.26
CA ASP A 40 -1.33 49.43 -23.58
C ASP A 40 -0.11 49.20 -24.51
N ASP A 41 0.27 47.94 -24.80
CA ASP A 41 1.42 47.62 -25.68
C ASP A 41 1.04 46.90 -26.99
N LYS A 42 -0.23 46.96 -27.42
CA LYS A 42 -0.71 46.24 -28.63
C LYS A 42 -0.29 46.83 -29.97
N ALA A 43 0.38 47.98 -30.02
CA ALA A 43 0.72 48.64 -31.29
C ALA A 43 2.12 48.31 -31.85
N TRP A 44 3.08 47.89 -31.03
CA TRP A 44 4.49 47.83 -31.48
C TRP A 44 4.96 46.48 -32.02
N PHE A 45 4.16 45.40 -31.93
CA PHE A 45 4.67 44.10 -32.33
C PHE A 45 3.59 43.10 -32.78
N SER A 46 2.98 43.30 -33.94
CA SER A 46 2.05 42.31 -34.52
C SER A 46 2.65 40.91 -34.75
N GLN A 47 3.98 40.78 -34.81
CA GLN A 47 4.68 39.50 -34.93
C GLN A 47 5.10 38.90 -33.57
N LEU A 48 5.33 39.74 -32.55
CA LEU A 48 5.63 39.27 -31.19
C LEU A 48 4.33 38.90 -30.46
N ASP A 49 3.22 39.57 -30.77
CA ASP A 49 1.86 39.29 -30.28
C ASP A 49 1.42 37.85 -30.61
N PHE A 50 1.81 37.33 -31.78
CA PHE A 50 1.59 35.92 -32.15
C PHE A 50 2.36 34.95 -31.23
N PHE A 51 3.65 35.20 -30.99
CA PHE A 51 4.46 34.38 -30.07
C PHE A 51 4.03 34.51 -28.61
N PHE A 52 3.57 35.69 -28.19
CA PHE A 52 3.10 35.94 -26.83
C PHE A 52 1.79 35.24 -26.55
N LYS A 53 0.87 35.21 -27.53
CA LYS A 53 -0.41 34.50 -27.43
C LYS A 53 -0.22 32.98 -27.35
N ASP A 54 0.72 32.43 -28.13
CA ASP A 54 1.08 31.01 -28.05
C ASP A 54 1.67 30.64 -26.68
N TYR A 55 2.44 31.56 -26.07
CA TYR A 55 3.02 31.37 -24.75
C TYR A 55 1.98 31.48 -23.62
N GLU A 56 1.04 32.42 -23.74
CA GLU A 56 -0.11 32.55 -22.83
C GLU A 56 -0.99 31.30 -22.88
N GLU A 57 -1.37 30.85 -24.07
CA GLU A 57 -2.16 29.62 -24.26
C GLU A 57 -1.43 28.38 -23.72
N LEU A 58 -0.11 28.30 -23.93
CA LEU A 58 0.71 27.24 -23.35
C LEU A 58 0.74 27.30 -21.82
N ALA A 59 0.93 28.49 -21.25
CA ALA A 59 0.99 28.69 -19.80
C ALA A 59 -0.35 28.36 -19.13
N GLU A 60 -1.47 28.78 -19.72
CA GLU A 60 -2.82 28.42 -19.28
C GLU A 60 -3.05 26.91 -19.37
N ASN A 61 -2.66 26.26 -20.47
CA ASN A 61 -2.79 24.82 -20.63
C ASN A 61 -1.94 24.05 -19.59
N VAL A 62 -0.71 24.50 -19.32
CA VAL A 62 0.15 23.91 -18.28
C VAL A 62 -0.48 24.06 -16.90
N MET A 63 -0.96 25.27 -16.55
CA MET A 63 -1.65 25.52 -15.28
C MET A 63 -2.90 24.64 -15.13
N ASN A 64 -3.72 24.54 -16.18
CA ASN A 64 -4.94 23.71 -16.20
C ASN A 64 -4.63 22.22 -16.04
N ILE A 65 -3.53 21.72 -16.63
CA ILE A 65 -3.10 20.33 -16.49
C ILE A 65 -2.64 20.06 -15.04
N VAL A 66 -1.84 20.96 -14.46
CA VAL A 66 -1.34 20.83 -13.08
C VAL A 66 -2.51 20.91 -12.09
N ASP A 67 -3.42 21.86 -12.26
CA ASP A 67 -4.60 22.02 -11.41
C ASP A 67 -5.49 20.77 -11.44
N ARG A 68 -5.73 20.21 -12.63
CA ARG A 68 -6.42 18.92 -12.78
C ARG A 68 -5.67 17.76 -12.13
N LEU A 69 -4.34 17.76 -12.17
CA LEU A 69 -3.52 16.73 -11.54
C LEU A 69 -3.60 16.81 -10.02
N VAL A 70 -3.54 18.01 -9.45
CA VAL A 70 -3.70 18.27 -8.01
C VAL A 70 -5.10 17.84 -7.57
N HIS A 71 -6.15 18.35 -8.22
CA HIS A 71 -7.53 17.97 -7.92
C HIS A 71 -7.77 16.46 -7.97
N LYS A 72 -7.27 15.78 -9.01
CA LYS A 72 -7.40 14.32 -9.13
C LYS A 72 -6.62 13.57 -8.05
N THR A 73 -5.52 14.15 -7.55
CA THR A 73 -4.74 13.58 -6.44
C THR A 73 -5.50 13.74 -5.13
N ASP A 74 -6.05 14.93 -4.86
CA ASP A 74 -6.88 15.19 -3.68
C ASP A 74 -8.11 14.29 -3.65
N GLU A 75 -8.83 14.17 -4.77
CA GLU A 75 -9.97 13.24 -4.90
C GLU A 75 -9.57 11.79 -4.57
N LYS A 76 -8.39 11.35 -5.02
CA LYS A 76 -7.90 9.99 -4.76
C LYS A 76 -7.49 9.79 -3.30
N ILE A 77 -6.93 10.82 -2.65
CA ILE A 77 -6.60 10.80 -1.21
C ILE A 77 -7.89 10.75 -0.38
N GLU A 78 -8.87 11.58 -0.70
CA GLU A 78 -10.19 11.57 -0.04
C GLU A 78 -10.87 10.22 -0.21
N GLN A 79 -10.88 9.68 -1.43
CA GLN A 79 -11.41 8.35 -1.71
C GLN A 79 -10.70 7.26 -0.89
N SER A 80 -9.36 7.28 -0.85
CA SER A 80 -8.58 6.31 -0.08
C SER A 80 -8.86 6.42 1.43
N THR A 81 -9.02 7.65 1.92
CA THR A 81 -9.35 7.94 3.32
C THR A 81 -10.75 7.45 3.67
N ASP A 82 -11.73 7.64 2.80
CA ASP A 82 -13.10 7.18 3.04
C ASP A 82 -13.22 5.65 2.93
N VAL A 83 -12.46 5.03 2.03
CA VAL A 83 -12.30 3.56 1.99
C VAL A 83 -11.71 3.05 3.29
N LEU A 84 -10.64 3.69 3.80
CA LEU A 84 -10.02 3.32 5.07
C LEU A 84 -11.01 3.46 6.23
N LYS A 85 -11.70 4.59 6.35
CA LYS A 85 -12.73 4.84 7.38
C LYS A 85 -13.82 3.78 7.37
N ALA A 86 -14.28 3.37 6.20
CA ALA A 86 -15.31 2.35 6.10
C ALA A 86 -14.80 0.96 6.50
N ILE A 87 -13.55 0.61 6.16
CA ILE A 87 -12.93 -0.64 6.62
C ILE A 87 -12.82 -0.68 8.14
N ILE A 88 -12.48 0.44 8.79
CA ILE A 88 -12.29 0.51 10.26
C ILE A 88 -13.59 0.82 11.02
N SER A 89 -14.65 1.27 10.34
CA SER A 89 -15.92 1.64 10.98
C SER A 89 -16.48 0.56 11.92
N PRO A 90 -16.43 -0.76 11.59
CA PRO A 90 -16.94 -1.81 12.49
C PRO A 90 -16.25 -1.87 13.86
N VAL A 91 -15.03 -1.36 13.98
CA VAL A 91 -14.23 -1.35 15.23
C VAL A 91 -14.14 0.04 15.87
N MET A 92 -14.74 1.06 15.25
CA MET A 92 -14.86 2.40 15.82
C MET A 92 -16.20 2.51 16.58
N HIS A 93 -16.20 2.20 17.87
CA HIS A 93 -17.34 2.51 18.74
C HIS A 93 -17.30 3.98 19.15
N GLU A 94 -18.43 4.69 19.00
CA GLU A 94 -18.55 6.10 19.41
C GLU A 94 -18.32 6.24 20.92
N GLY A 95 -17.30 7.02 21.30
CA GLY A 95 -17.13 7.52 22.67
C GLY A 95 -16.18 6.75 23.61
N GLU A 96 -15.59 5.63 23.19
CA GLU A 96 -14.55 4.95 23.99
C GLU A 96 -13.16 5.16 23.37
N ASN A 97 -12.13 5.30 24.23
CA ASN A 97 -10.74 5.16 23.82
C ASN A 97 -10.56 3.75 23.23
N ALA A 98 -10.74 3.62 21.92
CA ALA A 98 -10.67 2.35 21.22
C ALA A 98 -9.36 1.64 21.60
N THR A 99 -9.47 0.50 22.26
CA THR A 99 -8.31 -0.31 22.63
C THR A 99 -7.84 -1.03 21.38
N TRP A 100 -6.74 -0.55 20.81
CA TRP A 100 -6.10 -1.17 19.65
C TRP A 100 -4.99 -2.14 20.09
N PRO A 101 -4.82 -3.28 19.39
CA PRO A 101 -5.61 -3.76 18.25
C PRO A 101 -6.98 -4.34 18.65
N PRO A 102 -8.00 -4.29 17.77
CA PRO A 102 -9.33 -4.83 18.02
C PRO A 102 -9.24 -6.32 18.26
N ARG A 103 -9.85 -6.75 19.36
CA ARG A 103 -9.88 -8.17 19.78
C ARG A 103 -11.25 -8.81 19.57
N ASP A 104 -12.26 -8.03 19.23
CA ASP A 104 -13.60 -8.55 18.96
C ASP A 104 -13.61 -9.35 17.65
N PRO A 105 -13.85 -10.67 17.71
CA PRO A 105 -13.87 -11.51 16.51
C PRO A 105 -14.97 -11.12 15.51
N GLU A 106 -16.10 -10.58 15.97
CA GLU A 106 -17.20 -10.19 15.08
C GLU A 106 -16.86 -8.93 14.31
N ALA A 107 -16.30 -7.90 14.97
CA ALA A 107 -15.82 -6.72 14.28
C ALA A 107 -14.70 -7.04 13.27
N LEU A 108 -13.78 -7.97 13.59
CA LEU A 108 -12.74 -8.41 12.65
C LEU A 108 -13.32 -9.09 11.40
N LYS A 109 -14.34 -9.95 11.56
CA LYS A 109 -15.05 -10.55 10.41
C LYS A 109 -15.73 -9.50 9.54
N LEU A 110 -16.29 -8.44 10.15
CA LEU A 110 -16.88 -7.33 9.40
C LEU A 110 -15.80 -6.56 8.62
N MET A 111 -14.62 -6.31 9.21
CA MET A 111 -13.49 -5.70 8.49
C MET A 111 -13.01 -6.56 7.32
N GLU A 112 -12.88 -7.89 7.52
CA GLU A 112 -12.50 -8.83 6.46
C GLU A 112 -13.49 -8.86 5.30
N LYS A 113 -14.79 -8.83 5.64
CA LYS A 113 -15.87 -8.75 4.64
C LYS A 113 -15.79 -7.44 3.88
N GLU A 114 -15.53 -6.33 4.57
CA GLU A 114 -15.41 -5.02 3.93
C GLU A 114 -14.21 -4.99 2.99
N ILE A 115 -13.02 -5.44 3.43
CA ILE A 115 -11.84 -5.57 2.56
C ILE A 115 -12.15 -6.41 1.32
N SER A 116 -12.86 -7.53 1.49
CA SER A 116 -13.26 -8.39 0.38
C SER A 116 -14.21 -7.71 -0.62
N ASN A 117 -15.12 -6.85 -0.14
CA ASN A 117 -16.03 -6.08 -0.99
C ASN A 117 -15.26 -4.99 -1.75
N ARG A 118 -14.45 -4.21 -1.04
CA ARG A 118 -13.64 -3.12 -1.60
C ARG A 118 -12.64 -3.61 -2.64
N GLU A 119 -12.07 -4.78 -2.43
CA GLU A 119 -11.19 -5.40 -3.40
C GLU A 119 -11.92 -5.80 -4.69
N LYS A 120 -13.15 -6.32 -4.59
CA LYS A 120 -13.98 -6.65 -5.77
C LYS A 120 -14.39 -5.40 -6.56
N GLU A 121 -14.60 -4.30 -5.86
CA GLU A 121 -14.90 -2.99 -6.45
C GLU A 121 -13.66 -2.29 -7.03
N GLY A 122 -12.46 -2.86 -6.86
CA GLY A 122 -11.21 -2.28 -7.33
C GLY A 122 -10.74 -1.06 -6.52
N GLN A 123 -11.27 -0.86 -5.31
CA GLN A 123 -10.95 0.28 -4.45
C GLN A 123 -9.70 0.06 -3.59
N LEU A 124 -9.19 -1.17 -3.50
CA LEU A 124 -7.92 -1.49 -2.85
C LEU A 124 -6.78 -1.51 -3.88
N ASP A 125 -6.67 -0.42 -4.64
CA ASP A 125 -5.68 -0.26 -5.70
C ASP A 125 -4.30 0.15 -5.13
N GLU A 126 -3.33 0.30 -6.02
CA GLU A 126 -1.98 0.71 -5.65
C GLU A 126 -1.95 2.08 -4.96
N GLY A 127 -2.87 2.99 -5.31
CA GLY A 127 -3.00 4.29 -4.65
C GLY A 127 -3.42 4.15 -3.19
N PHE A 128 -4.48 3.38 -2.92
CA PHE A 128 -4.91 3.07 -1.56
C PHE A 128 -3.80 2.43 -0.73
N LEU A 129 -3.11 1.41 -1.27
CA LEU A 129 -2.03 0.73 -0.57
C LEU A 129 -0.83 1.66 -0.30
N SER A 130 -0.52 2.56 -1.23
CA SER A 130 0.53 3.56 -1.07
C SER A 130 0.23 4.55 0.05
N GLU A 131 -1.03 4.99 0.14
CA GLU A 131 -1.52 5.95 1.12
C GLU A 131 -1.51 5.35 2.52
N VAL A 132 -2.12 4.17 2.71
CA VAL A 132 -2.13 3.46 3.99
C VAL A 132 -0.71 3.18 4.48
N ASN A 133 0.20 2.79 3.58
CA ASN A 133 1.60 2.53 3.95
C ASN A 133 2.37 3.83 4.26
N ALA A 134 2.07 4.94 3.59
CA ALA A 134 2.63 6.25 3.91
C ALA A 134 2.20 6.71 5.31
N GLN A 135 0.89 6.65 5.60
CA GLN A 135 0.36 6.96 6.93
C GLN A 135 0.94 6.05 8.01
N LEU A 136 1.15 4.75 7.72
CA LEU A 136 1.75 3.82 8.66
C LEU A 136 3.21 4.19 8.99
N ARG A 137 3.98 4.60 7.99
CA ARG A 137 5.37 5.07 8.19
C ARG A 137 5.41 6.35 9.00
N GLN A 138 4.53 7.29 8.71
CA GLN A 138 4.42 8.55 9.47
C GLN A 138 4.03 8.28 10.92
N ALA A 139 3.02 7.44 11.17
CA ALA A 139 2.61 7.06 12.53
C ALA A 139 3.73 6.40 13.33
N LYS A 140 4.58 5.59 12.67
CA LYS A 140 5.78 4.98 13.29
C LYS A 140 6.86 6.01 13.63
N GLN A 141 7.04 7.03 12.79
CA GLN A 141 8.04 8.09 13.00
C GLN A 141 7.61 9.05 14.11
N ASP A 142 6.33 9.42 14.13
CA ASP A 142 5.79 10.37 15.10
C ASP A 142 5.73 9.77 16.51
N GLY A 143 5.63 8.43 16.65
CA GLY A 143 5.66 7.72 17.94
C GLY A 143 4.48 7.99 18.89
N ASP A 144 3.73 9.06 18.66
CA ASP A 144 2.68 9.58 19.54
C ASP A 144 1.30 8.92 19.31
N LYS A 145 1.15 8.07 18.28
CA LYS A 145 -0.13 7.46 17.89
C LYS A 145 -0.05 5.94 17.72
N PRO A 146 0.26 5.17 18.78
CA PRO A 146 0.36 3.71 18.71
C PRO A 146 -0.94 3.04 18.26
N GLY A 147 -2.10 3.62 18.59
CA GLY A 147 -3.40 3.12 18.12
C GLY A 147 -3.60 3.22 16.61
N LEU A 148 -3.19 4.34 16.00
CA LEU A 148 -3.26 4.54 14.55
C LEU A 148 -2.31 3.58 13.82
N GLN A 149 -1.09 3.39 14.34
CA GLN A 149 -0.15 2.42 13.80
C GLN A 149 -0.75 1.01 13.79
N ALA A 150 -1.30 0.56 14.92
CA ALA A 150 -1.90 -0.77 15.05
C ALA A 150 -3.10 -0.94 14.10
N MET A 151 -3.92 0.10 13.93
CA MET A 151 -5.04 0.11 12.99
C MET A 151 -4.58 -0.06 11.54
N LEU A 152 -3.65 0.79 11.08
CA LEU A 152 -3.15 0.75 9.71
C LEU A 152 -2.44 -0.58 9.41
N GLN A 153 -1.64 -1.08 10.36
CA GLN A 153 -1.01 -2.39 10.25
C GLN A 153 -2.06 -3.51 10.13
N LYS A 154 -3.14 -3.45 10.91
CA LYS A 154 -4.21 -4.45 10.85
C LYS A 154 -4.90 -4.47 9.50
N VAL A 155 -5.19 -3.30 8.91
CA VAL A 155 -5.79 -3.19 7.57
C VAL A 155 -4.89 -3.86 6.52
N LEU A 156 -3.59 -3.57 6.54
CA LEU A 156 -2.63 -4.17 5.59
C LEU A 156 -2.47 -5.68 5.78
N GLN A 157 -2.50 -6.17 7.02
CA GLN A 157 -2.46 -7.61 7.30
C GLN A 157 -3.72 -8.34 6.81
N LEU A 158 -4.91 -7.76 7.03
CA LEU A 158 -6.17 -8.33 6.53
C LEU A 158 -6.19 -8.35 4.99
N PHE A 159 -5.72 -7.27 4.35
CA PHE A 159 -5.53 -7.23 2.90
C PHE A 159 -4.59 -8.35 2.43
N ALA A 160 -3.41 -8.49 3.04
CA ALA A 160 -2.42 -9.50 2.65
C ALA A 160 -2.95 -10.92 2.84
N SER A 161 -3.60 -11.18 3.97
CA SER A 161 -4.25 -12.45 4.27
C SER A 161 -5.30 -12.79 3.21
N ASN A 162 -6.25 -11.88 2.97
CA ASN A 162 -7.31 -12.08 1.98
C ASN A 162 -6.75 -12.32 0.57
N PHE A 163 -5.74 -11.54 0.15
CA PHE A 163 -5.11 -11.70 -1.15
C PHE A 163 -4.39 -13.05 -1.30
N LEU A 164 -3.59 -13.44 -0.29
CA LEU A 164 -2.82 -14.69 -0.34
C LEU A 164 -3.72 -15.91 -0.32
N GLN A 165 -4.85 -15.89 0.39
CA GLN A 165 -5.77 -17.03 0.49
C GLN A 165 -6.48 -17.39 -0.82
N LYS A 166 -6.55 -16.47 -1.79
CA LYS A 166 -7.22 -16.69 -3.09
C LYS A 166 -6.69 -17.89 -3.87
N ARG A 167 -5.44 -18.25 -3.64
CA ARG A 167 -4.81 -19.40 -4.30
C ARG A 167 -4.24 -20.34 -3.24
N SER A 168 -4.76 -21.56 -3.26
CA SER A 168 -4.18 -22.67 -2.52
C SER A 168 -3.09 -23.34 -3.34
N TYR A 169 -2.01 -23.71 -2.67
CA TYR A 169 -0.91 -24.52 -3.19
C TYR A 169 -0.71 -25.78 -2.33
N ALA A 170 -1.55 -25.97 -1.30
CA ALA A 170 -1.54 -27.13 -0.43
C ALA A 170 -1.77 -28.45 -1.17
N TYR A 171 -2.28 -28.42 -2.40
CA TYR A 171 -2.55 -29.62 -3.21
C TYR A 171 -1.68 -29.65 -4.46
N LYS A 172 -0.94 -30.75 -4.66
CA LYS A 172 -0.17 -31.00 -5.88
C LYS A 172 -0.26 -32.47 -6.27
N GLY A 173 -0.78 -32.76 -7.47
CA GLY A 173 -0.85 -34.12 -7.98
C GLY A 173 -1.75 -35.08 -7.20
N GLY A 174 -2.75 -34.56 -6.47
CA GLY A 174 -3.63 -35.36 -5.61
C GLY A 174 -3.13 -35.55 -4.18
N GLU A 175 -1.92 -35.07 -3.86
CA GLU A 175 -1.33 -35.12 -2.52
C GLU A 175 -1.38 -33.76 -1.83
N VAL A 176 -1.51 -33.80 -0.49
CA VAL A 176 -1.43 -32.61 0.37
C VAL A 176 0.02 -32.34 0.72
N ILE A 177 0.52 -31.18 0.31
CA ILE A 177 1.82 -30.65 0.75
C ILE A 177 1.62 -30.12 2.17
N VAL A 178 1.90 -30.95 3.17
CA VAL A 178 1.64 -30.67 4.60
C VAL A 178 2.22 -29.31 5.04
N PRO A 179 3.48 -28.94 4.72
CA PRO A 179 4.03 -27.64 5.11
C PRO A 179 3.30 -26.45 4.48
N GLU A 180 2.82 -26.57 3.24
CA GLU A 180 2.08 -25.50 2.56
C GLU A 180 0.64 -25.42 3.09
N SER A 181 0.00 -26.55 3.39
CA SER A 181 -1.29 -26.58 4.09
C SER A 181 -1.19 -25.90 5.45
N PHE A 182 -0.09 -26.11 6.17
CA PHE A 182 0.17 -25.44 7.43
C PHE A 182 0.36 -23.94 7.24
N LEU A 183 1.17 -23.50 6.27
CA LEU A 183 1.30 -22.08 5.93
C LEU A 183 -0.06 -21.43 5.59
N GLU A 184 -0.92 -22.11 4.83
CA GLU A 184 -2.27 -21.61 4.54
C GLU A 184 -3.13 -21.48 5.79
N SER A 185 -2.98 -22.37 6.77
CA SER A 185 -3.68 -22.26 8.06
C SER A 185 -3.21 -21.03 8.86
N VAL A 186 -1.91 -20.73 8.84
CA VAL A 186 -1.35 -19.54 9.51
C VAL A 186 -1.78 -18.27 8.80
N ILE A 187 -1.77 -18.25 7.46
CA ILE A 187 -2.25 -17.10 6.67
C ILE A 187 -3.73 -16.80 6.97
N LYS A 188 -4.56 -17.84 7.12
CA LYS A 188 -6.00 -17.73 7.43
C LYS A 188 -6.30 -17.28 8.84
N ALA A 189 -5.41 -17.57 9.77
CA ALA A 189 -5.63 -17.30 11.17
C ALA A 189 -5.38 -15.83 11.52
N PRO A 190 -6.11 -15.29 12.51
CA PRO A 190 -5.82 -13.98 13.02
C PRO A 190 -4.44 -13.98 13.72
N GLU A 191 -3.77 -12.84 13.66
CA GLU A 191 -2.38 -12.66 14.12
C GLU A 191 -2.14 -13.11 15.58
N ASN A 192 -3.12 -12.90 16.46
CA ASN A 192 -3.08 -13.32 17.87
C ASN A 192 -3.04 -14.85 18.06
N GLU A 193 -3.47 -15.62 17.06
CA GLU A 193 -3.45 -17.08 17.07
C GLU A 193 -2.17 -17.67 16.47
N TRP A 194 -1.35 -16.85 15.78
CA TRP A 194 -0.15 -17.34 15.10
C TRP A 194 0.80 -18.07 16.05
N ASN A 195 1.08 -17.51 17.23
CA ASN A 195 2.01 -18.14 18.17
C ASN A 195 1.53 -19.55 18.58
N LYS A 196 0.22 -19.70 18.82
CA LYS A 196 -0.37 -21.00 19.15
C LYS A 196 -0.29 -21.97 17.97
N LEU A 197 -0.64 -21.53 16.76
CA LEU A 197 -0.56 -22.36 15.56
C LEU A 197 0.87 -22.77 15.21
N LEU A 198 1.83 -21.87 15.39
CA LEU A 198 3.25 -22.11 15.18
C LEU A 198 3.79 -23.12 16.20
N LEU A 199 3.40 -23.01 17.47
CA LEU A 199 3.73 -23.99 18.50
C LEU A 199 3.13 -25.37 18.16
N ASP A 200 1.84 -25.43 17.88
CA ASP A 200 1.13 -26.70 17.66
C ASP A 200 1.50 -27.38 16.33
N GLY A 201 1.88 -26.59 15.31
CA GLY A 201 2.16 -27.07 13.96
C GLY A 201 3.61 -27.43 13.68
N LEU A 202 4.57 -26.78 14.35
CA LEU A 202 6.00 -27.06 14.19
C LEU A 202 6.44 -28.25 15.05
N THR A 203 7.42 -29.01 14.57
CA THR A 203 7.98 -30.17 15.31
C THR A 203 8.53 -29.81 16.68
N VAL A 204 8.99 -28.56 16.89
CA VAL A 204 9.44 -28.06 18.20
C VAL A 204 8.36 -28.07 19.28
N GLY A 205 7.08 -28.00 18.91
CA GLY A 205 5.93 -28.03 19.83
C GLY A 205 5.01 -29.24 19.66
N LYS A 206 5.52 -30.35 19.08
CA LYS A 206 4.82 -31.62 18.80
C LYS A 206 3.98 -31.65 17.50
N GLY A 207 4.17 -30.68 16.61
CA GLY A 207 3.59 -30.70 15.27
C GLY A 207 4.34 -31.60 14.28
N ASN A 208 3.88 -31.59 13.02
CA ASN A 208 4.35 -32.49 11.96
C ASN A 208 5.20 -31.78 10.88
N VAL A 209 5.46 -30.48 11.01
CA VAL A 209 6.20 -29.68 10.01
C VAL A 209 7.52 -29.21 10.62
N SER A 210 8.65 -29.50 9.98
CA SER A 210 9.94 -28.97 10.47
C SER A 210 10.06 -27.46 10.22
N PRO A 211 10.78 -26.70 11.07
CA PRO A 211 11.06 -25.29 10.80
C PRO A 211 11.66 -25.05 9.41
N GLU A 212 12.59 -25.89 8.95
CA GLU A 212 13.24 -25.77 7.65
C GLU A 212 12.24 -25.97 6.49
N GLU A 213 11.35 -26.96 6.61
CA GLU A 213 10.28 -27.19 5.64
C GLU A 213 9.31 -26.01 5.58
N PHE A 214 8.98 -25.43 6.75
CA PHE A 214 8.12 -24.26 6.85
C PHE A 214 8.76 -23.02 6.21
N TYR A 215 10.02 -22.74 6.50
CA TYR A 215 10.76 -21.63 5.89
C TYR A 215 10.91 -21.81 4.38
N ALA A 216 11.11 -23.05 3.91
CA ALA A 216 11.20 -23.34 2.48
C ALA A 216 9.88 -23.04 1.74
N VAL A 217 8.72 -23.36 2.32
CA VAL A 217 7.44 -23.01 1.68
C VAL A 217 7.13 -21.51 1.74
N ILE A 218 7.50 -20.82 2.83
CA ILE A 218 7.40 -19.35 2.91
C ILE A 218 8.26 -18.70 1.82
N LYS A 219 9.52 -19.13 1.65
CA LYS A 219 10.41 -18.62 0.61
C LYS A 219 9.82 -18.82 -0.79
N LYS A 220 9.29 -20.02 -1.08
CA LYS A 220 8.60 -20.30 -2.34
C LYS A 220 7.36 -19.41 -2.54
N ARG A 221 6.63 -19.10 -1.46
CA ARG A 221 5.47 -18.19 -1.51
C ARG A 221 5.91 -16.77 -1.86
N ILE A 222 6.99 -16.27 -1.25
CA ILE A 222 7.61 -14.98 -1.56
C ILE A 222 8.03 -14.92 -3.03
N GLU A 223 8.75 -15.93 -3.53
CA GLU A 223 9.16 -16.00 -4.95
C GLU A 223 7.95 -15.93 -5.90
N ARG A 224 6.87 -16.64 -5.58
CA ARG A 224 5.61 -16.58 -6.37
C ARG A 224 4.97 -15.20 -6.33
N VAL A 225 4.99 -14.50 -5.20
CA VAL A 225 4.51 -13.12 -5.09
C VAL A 225 5.35 -12.23 -6.01
N LEU A 226 6.68 -12.31 -5.91
CA LEU A 226 7.61 -11.48 -6.69
C LEU A 226 7.40 -11.61 -8.21
N ILE A 227 7.11 -12.82 -8.71
CA ILE A 227 6.90 -13.07 -10.14
C ILE A 227 5.51 -12.60 -10.62
N ARG A 228 4.52 -12.54 -9.74
CA ARG A 228 3.11 -12.35 -10.10
C ARG A 228 2.57 -10.94 -9.86
N THR A 229 3.28 -10.14 -9.08
CA THR A 229 2.95 -8.74 -8.84
C THR A 229 3.90 -7.84 -9.60
N GLU A 230 3.49 -6.59 -9.81
CA GLU A 230 4.36 -5.59 -10.39
C GLU A 230 5.57 -5.31 -9.48
N GLY A 231 6.76 -5.33 -10.07
CA GLY A 231 8.01 -5.11 -9.35
C GLY A 231 8.04 -3.74 -8.69
N GLY A 232 8.30 -3.71 -7.38
CA GLY A 232 8.39 -2.46 -6.62
C GLY A 232 7.06 -1.91 -6.12
N SER A 233 5.92 -2.49 -6.51
CA SER A 233 4.59 -2.09 -6.04
C SER A 233 4.41 -2.25 -4.52
N TYR A 234 3.57 -1.42 -3.93
CA TYR A 234 3.11 -1.53 -2.55
C TYR A 234 2.43 -2.87 -2.31
N GLN A 235 1.59 -3.34 -3.25
CA GLN A 235 1.03 -4.68 -3.16
C GLN A 235 2.11 -5.75 -2.99
N GLN A 236 3.16 -5.74 -3.83
CA GLN A 236 4.26 -6.69 -3.71
C GLN A 236 4.95 -6.59 -2.34
N ARG A 237 5.27 -5.37 -1.90
CA ARG A 237 5.98 -5.12 -0.63
C ARG A 237 5.17 -5.62 0.57
N ILE A 238 3.89 -5.27 0.65
CA ILE A 238 3.00 -5.65 1.75
C ILE A 238 2.87 -7.17 1.86
N LEU A 239 2.68 -7.86 0.73
CA LEU A 239 2.56 -9.32 0.71
C LEU A 239 3.86 -10.03 1.14
N VAL A 240 5.02 -9.48 0.72
CA VAL A 240 6.32 -10.02 1.11
C VAL A 240 6.62 -9.76 2.59
N GLU A 241 6.33 -8.55 3.08
CA GLU A 241 6.49 -8.20 4.49
C GLU A 241 5.61 -9.07 5.40
N TYR A 242 4.36 -9.30 5.02
CA TYR A 242 3.45 -10.19 5.76
C TYR A 242 4.00 -11.62 5.88
N LEU A 243 4.51 -12.19 4.78
CA LEU A 243 5.12 -13.53 4.81
C LEU A 243 6.42 -13.57 5.63
N LYS A 244 7.22 -12.49 5.59
CA LYS A 244 8.41 -12.36 6.44
C LYS A 244 8.06 -12.21 7.92
N GLU A 245 6.95 -11.55 8.24
CA GLU A 245 6.47 -11.44 9.62
C GLU A 245 6.09 -12.82 10.18
N ILE A 246 5.38 -13.64 9.39
CA ILE A 246 5.08 -15.04 9.75
C ILE A 246 6.38 -15.83 10.00
N GLN A 247 7.37 -15.69 9.11
CA GLN A 247 8.67 -16.36 9.27
C GLN A 247 9.38 -15.90 10.54
N ALA A 248 9.44 -14.59 10.80
CA ALA A 248 10.10 -14.03 11.97
C ALA A 248 9.48 -14.53 13.28
N ARG A 249 8.13 -14.63 13.35
CA ARG A 249 7.47 -15.23 14.53
C ARG A 249 7.75 -16.70 14.69
N ALA A 250 7.82 -17.45 13.59
CA ALA A 250 8.18 -18.86 13.63
C ALA A 250 9.63 -19.05 14.15
N GLU A 251 10.55 -18.21 13.70
CA GLU A 251 11.95 -18.19 14.19
C GLU A 251 12.02 -17.84 15.69
N GLU A 252 11.22 -16.88 16.15
CA GLU A 252 11.12 -16.53 17.57
C GLU A 252 10.59 -17.70 18.42
N VAL A 253 9.51 -18.35 17.98
CA VAL A 253 8.94 -19.53 18.66
C VAL A 253 9.97 -20.66 18.76
N VAL A 254 10.68 -20.95 17.67
CA VAL A 254 11.73 -21.98 17.63
C VAL A 254 12.86 -21.63 18.60
N LYS A 255 13.31 -20.37 18.61
CA LYS A 255 14.38 -19.90 19.49
C LYS A 255 14.00 -20.00 20.98
N VAL A 256 12.77 -19.64 21.34
CA VAL A 256 12.29 -19.72 22.72
C VAL A 256 12.24 -21.19 23.21
N LEU A 257 11.82 -22.12 22.34
CA LEU A 257 11.70 -23.54 22.70
C LEU A 257 13.02 -24.32 22.69
N GLN A 258 13.96 -23.96 21.82
CA GLN A 258 15.27 -24.61 21.76
C GLN A 258 16.26 -24.11 22.83
N GLY A 259 15.93 -23.00 23.52
CA GLY A 259 16.80 -22.37 24.52
C GLY A 259 17.99 -21.63 23.87
N PRO A 260 18.77 -20.87 24.66
CA PRO A 260 20.00 -20.25 24.15
C PRO A 260 20.98 -21.34 23.72
N THR A 261 21.45 -21.27 22.48
CA THR A 261 22.58 -22.07 22.01
C THR A 261 23.78 -21.75 22.88
N ILE A 262 24.20 -22.72 23.71
CA ILE A 262 25.39 -22.63 24.57
C ILE A 262 26.65 -22.58 23.68
#